data_AF-A0A7G8E2F2-F1
#
_entry.id   AF-A0A7G8E2F2-F1
#
_cell.length_a   1.000
_cell.length_b   1.000
_cell.length_c   1.000
_cell.angle_alpha   90.00
_cell.angle_beta   90.00
_cell.angle_gamma   90.00
#
_symmetry.space_group_name_H-M   'P 1'
#
loop_
_entity.id
_entity.type
_entity.pdbx_description
1 polymer ?
#
loop_
_entity_poly.entity_id
_entity_poly.type
_entity_poly.pdbx_seq_one_letter_code
_entity_poly.pdbx_strand_id
1 'polypeptide(L)' 'MNNEQQAELERLERVLAVAKRNGNELFIQNIEREISAVQRGEHSPLIEEYLTAEERASRGVDNQPEA' A
#
# COMPACT_ATOMS: atom_id res chain seq x y z
N MET A 1 -1.65 13.73 -11.31
CA MET A 1 -1.04 12.40 -11.23
C MET A 1 0.26 12.43 -11.99
N ASN A 2 1.37 12.04 -11.35
CA ASN A 2 2.64 11.87 -12.04
C ASN A 2 2.71 10.47 -12.68
N ASN A 3 3.69 10.23 -13.57
CA ASN A 3 3.83 8.95 -14.28
C ASN A 3 4.05 7.77 -13.31
N GLU A 4 4.65 8.01 -12.15
CA GLU A 4 4.92 7.00 -11.13
C GLU A 4 3.63 6.58 -10.40
N GLN A 5 2.78 7.54 -10.02
CA GLN A 5 1.45 7.30 -9.45
C GLN A 5 0.57 6.53 -10.42
N GLN A 6 0.61 6.88 -11.70
CA GLN A 6 -0.16 6.18 -12.73
C GLN A 6 0.30 4.71 -12.86
N ALA A 7 1.62 4.48 -12.88
CA ALA A 7 2.18 3.13 -12.93
C ALA A 7 1.83 2.31 -11.68
N GLU A 8 1.84 2.91 -10.49
CA GLU A 8 1.45 2.23 -9.26
C GLU A 8 -0.05 1.91 -9.25
N LEU A 9 -0.91 2.81 -9.72
CA LEU A 9 -2.35 2.54 -9.85
C LEU A 9 -2.62 1.35 -10.76
N GLU A 10 -2.00 1.31 -11.95
CA GLU A 10 -2.14 0.18 -12.86
C GLU A 10 -1.67 -1.14 -12.24
N ARG A 11 -0.62 -1.09 -11.42
CA ARG A 11 -0.13 -2.26 -10.68
C ARG A 11 -1.16 -2.71 -9.65
N LEU A 12 -1.67 -1.80 -8.83
CA LEU A 12 -2.66 -2.09 -7.80
C LEU A 12 -3.97 -2.65 -8.38
N GLU A 13 -4.43 -2.11 -9.49
CA GLU A 13 -5.62 -2.60 -10.20
C GLU A 13 -5.45 -4.05 -10.69
N ARG A 14 -4.25 -4.42 -11.18
CA ARG A 14 -3.95 -5.82 -11.55
C ARG A 14 -3.96 -6.74 -10.34
N VAL A 15 -3.38 -6.32 -9.22
CA VAL A 15 -3.39 -7.11 -7.98
C VAL A 15 -4.81 -7.27 -7.45
N LEU A 16 -5.63 -6.21 -7.51
CA LEU A 16 -7.04 -6.25 -7.11
C LEU A 16 -7.83 -7.26 -7.94
N ALA A 17 -7.61 -7.31 -9.25
CA ALA A 17 -8.26 -8.27 -10.13
C ALA A 17 -7.95 -9.73 -9.73
N VAL A 18 -6.69 -10.01 -9.37
CA VAL A 18 -6.28 -11.33 -8.87
C VAL A 18 -6.91 -11.63 -7.50
N ALA A 19 -6.90 -10.64 -6.59
CA ALA A 19 -7.50 -10.77 -5.26
C ALA A 19 -9.01 -11.08 -5.34
N LYS A 20 -9.74 -10.37 -6.22
CA LYS A 20 -11.16 -10.59 -6.50
C LYS A 20 -11.43 -11.98 -7.06
N ARG A 21 -10.58 -12.48 -7.95
CA ARG A 21 -10.68 -13.84 -8.49
C ARG A 21 -10.50 -14.92 -7.43
N ASN A 22 -9.65 -14.67 -6.44
CA ASN A 22 -9.34 -15.63 -5.38
C ASN A 22 -10.26 -15.52 -4.16
N GLY A 23 -11.15 -14.53 -4.10
CA GLY A 23 -12.10 -14.35 -2.99
C GLY A 23 -11.44 -13.95 -1.66
N ASN A 24 -10.26 -13.32 -1.69
CA ASN A 24 -9.58 -12.88 -0.47
C ASN A 24 -10.09 -11.49 -0.05
N GLU A 25 -11.22 -11.46 0.66
CA GLU A 25 -11.93 -10.22 1.02
C GLU A 25 -11.08 -9.19 1.77
N LEU A 26 -10.29 -9.64 2.75
CA LEU A 26 -9.40 -8.74 3.50
C LEU A 26 -8.37 -8.09 2.58
N PHE A 27 -7.79 -8.87 1.66
CA PHE A 27 -6.80 -8.37 0.71
C PHE A 27 -7.41 -7.44 -0.34
N ILE A 28 -8.65 -7.70 -0.77
CA ILE A 28 -9.42 -6.82 -1.65
C ILE A 28 -9.62 -5.45 -1.00
N GLN A 29 -10.14 -5.44 0.23
CA GLN A 29 -10.40 -4.19 0.96
C GLN A 29 -9.13 -3.37 1.18
N ASN A 30 -8.00 -4.05 1.40
CA ASN A 30 -6.71 -3.41 1.50
C ASN A 30 -6.35 -2.71 0.19
N ILE A 31 -6.30 -3.43 -0.92
CA ILE A 31 -5.89 -2.83 -2.20
C ILE A 31 -6.84 -1.69 -2.61
N GLU A 32 -8.13 -1.77 -2.29
CA GLU A 32 -9.08 -0.68 -2.54
C GLU A 32 -8.78 0.58 -1.72
N ARG A 33 -8.34 0.43 -0.45
CA ARG A 33 -7.84 1.56 0.36
C ARG A 33 -6.53 2.13 -0.21
N GLU A 34 -5.65 1.28 -0.71
CA GLU A 34 -4.39 1.66 -1.33
C GLU A 34 -4.60 2.51 -2.59
N ILE A 35 -5.45 2.02 -3.50
CA ILE A 35 -5.84 2.75 -4.72
C ILE A 35 -6.42 4.11 -4.36
N SER A 36 -7.28 4.18 -3.34
CA SER A 36 -7.88 5.44 -2.88
C SER A 36 -6.84 6.42 -2.34
N ALA A 37 -5.81 5.95 -1.63
CA ALA A 37 -4.73 6.79 -1.15
C ALA A 37 -3.87 7.33 -2.31
N VAL A 38 -3.46 6.45 -3.23
CA VAL A 38 -2.66 6.85 -4.41
C VAL A 38 -3.44 7.84 -5.29
N GLN A 39 -4.75 7.65 -5.48
CA GLN A 39 -5.60 8.59 -6.21
C GLN A 39 -5.68 9.97 -5.56
N ARG A 40 -5.64 10.04 -4.23
CA ARG A 40 -5.61 11.29 -3.46
C ARG A 40 -4.21 11.91 -3.39
N GLY A 41 -3.18 11.22 -3.89
CA GLY A 41 -1.79 11.62 -3.76
C GLY A 41 -1.23 11.46 -2.35
N GLU A 42 -1.89 10.64 -1.53
CA GLU A 42 -1.43 10.25 -0.19
C GLU A 42 -0.47 9.07 -0.28
N HIS A 43 0.39 8.91 0.72
CA HIS A 43 1.21 7.71 0.86
C HIS A 43 0.34 6.50 1.22
N SER A 44 0.75 5.34 0.72
CA SER A 44 0.16 4.02 1.03
C SER A 44 -0.13 3.84 2.52
N PRO A 45 -1.40 3.69 2.95
CA PRO A 45 -1.72 3.43 4.35
C PRO A 45 -1.42 1.99 4.78
N LEU A 46 -1.01 1.10 3.87
CA LEU A 46 -1.07 -0.34 4.11
C LEU A 46 0.18 -0.98 4.67
N ILE A 47 1.29 -0.26 4.67
CA ILE A 47 2.53 -0.86 5.11
C ILE A 47 2.68 -0.70 6.64
N GLU A 48 2.01 0.23 7.29
CA GLU A 48 2.15 0.34 8.75
C GLU A 48 1.25 -0.61 9.54
N GLU A 49 0.03 -0.91 9.07
CA GLU A 49 -0.91 -1.74 9.82
C GLU A 49 -0.68 -3.26 9.66
N TYR A 50 0.02 -3.68 8.60
CA TYR A 50 0.24 -5.10 8.29
C TYR A 50 1.68 -5.59 8.49
N LEU A 51 2.63 -4.67 8.72
CA LEU A 51 3.97 -5.10 9.13
C LEU A 51 3.92 -5.55 10.59
N THR A 52 4.41 -6.75 10.82
CA THR A 52 4.83 -7.15 12.16
C THR A 52 5.88 -6.17 12.68
N ALA A 53 6.06 -6.09 14.01
CA ALA A 53 7.07 -5.22 14.61
C ALA A 53 8.49 -5.46 14.02
N GLU A 54 8.77 -6.70 13.63
CA GLU A 54 10.03 -7.13 13.02
C GLU A 54 10.17 -6.65 11.56
N GLU A 55 9.10 -6.74 10.76
CA GLU A 55 9.11 -6.23 9.39
C GLU A 55 9.10 -4.69 9.34
N ARG A 56 8.56 -4.02 10.37
CA ARG A 56 8.68 -2.56 10.55
C ARG A 56 10.11 -2.14 10.90
N ALA A 57 10.77 -2.87 11.79
CA ALA A 57 12.17 -2.61 12.16
C ALA A 57 13.14 -2.81 10.98
N SER A 58 12.85 -3.79 10.11
CA SER A 58 13.68 -4.13 8.96
C SER A 58 13.59 -3.12 7.80
N ARG A 59 12.55 -2.28 7.79
CA ARG A 59 12.33 -1.29 6.74
C ARG A 59 13.10 0.02 6.91
N GLY A 60 13.84 0.19 8.01
CA GLY A 60 14.69 1.36 8.19
C GLY A 60 13.91 2.67 8.05
N VAL A 61 12.82 2.82 8.79
CA VAL A 61 12.46 4.18 9.21
C VAL A 61 13.58 4.58 10.17
N ASP A 62 14.56 5.29 9.63
CA ASP A 62 15.43 6.14 10.41
C ASP A 62 14.51 7.11 11.15
N ASN A 63 14.05 6.67 12.33
CA ASN A 63 13.71 7.55 13.42
C ASN A 63 14.99 8.35 13.71
N GLN A 64 15.20 9.44 12.99
CA GLN A 64 15.95 10.55 13.55
C GLN A 64 15.01 11.21 14.57
N PRO A 65 15.27 11.09 15.89
CA PRO A 65 14.78 12.11 16.79
C PRO A 65 15.50 13.41 16.40
N GLU A 66 14.75 14.44 16.01
CA GLU A 66 15.26 15.80 16.06
C GLU A 66 15.67 16.08 17.52
N ALA A 67 16.96 16.27 17.72
CA ALA A 67 17.57 16.78 18.95
C ALA A 67 18.04 18.22 18.72
#